data_AF-A0A7Z9U9Q3-F1
#
_entry.id   AF-A0A7Z9U9Q3-F1
#
_cell.length_a   1.000
_cell.length_b   1.000
_cell.length_c   1.000
_cell.angle_alpha   90.00
_cell.angle_beta   90.00
_cell.angle_gamma   90.00
#
_symmetry.space_group_name_H-M   'P 1'
#
loop_
_entity.id
_entity.type
_entity.pdbx_description
1 polymer ?
#
loop_
_entity_poly.entity_id
_entity_poly.type
_entity_poly.pdbx_seq_one_letter_code
_entity_poly.pdbx_strand_id
1 'polypeptide(L)'
;MEQHNPKEEWRLYSRRQQLLPGSWFSSGRCVGRVGSSQSWEPAAWVQLLAMLLFLTCGGLWYYSTCLRWKSFEDPLAGLTFVQGGRGELHSFREQTVNEIVDPALLELKRLEAPEKGADGQQGEETRNRILKLIKKARRARIPLRDKKQYHQLLFGLVEASDAADLMGESNHSDDELKKEALLERSRQRAERAAGRLKQVKNYFQKDLCSSMPSDSKIGPTISTGCDALPRSSVDDTGMP
;
A
#
# COMPACT_ATOMS: atom_id res chain seq x y z
N MET A 1 12.45 28.16 18.09
CA MET A 1 12.72 27.08 17.11
C MET A 1 12.73 25.77 17.87
N GLU A 2 11.64 25.00 17.80
CA GLU A 2 11.57 23.69 18.46
C GLU A 2 11.95 22.57 17.48
N GLN A 3 12.92 21.74 17.88
CA GLN A 3 13.31 20.55 17.10
C GLN A 3 12.33 19.41 17.39
N HIS A 4 11.35 19.22 16.52
CA HIS A 4 10.35 18.16 16.65
C HIS A 4 10.99 16.79 16.39
N ASN A 5 11.21 16.00 17.44
CA ASN A 5 11.93 14.72 17.39
C ASN A 5 11.02 13.57 16.91
N PRO A 6 11.26 12.97 15.72
CA PRO A 6 10.38 11.93 15.17
C PRO A 6 10.44 10.57 15.90
N LYS A 7 11.33 10.41 16.90
CA LYS A 7 11.44 9.16 17.68
C LYS A 7 10.37 8.99 18.76
N GLU A 8 9.62 10.03 19.11
CA GLU A 8 8.65 9.97 20.21
C GLU A 8 7.25 9.48 19.77
N GLU A 9 6.79 9.84 18.57
CA GLU A 9 5.49 9.39 18.03
C GLU A 9 5.40 7.87 17.91
N TRP A 10 6.51 7.19 17.56
CA TRP A 10 6.56 5.72 17.49
C TRP A 10 6.31 5.02 18.84
N ARG A 11 6.70 5.62 19.97
CA ARG A 11 6.42 5.05 21.29
C ARG A 11 4.93 5.11 21.64
N LEU A 12 4.23 6.16 21.19
CA LEU A 12 2.80 6.32 21.39
C LEU A 12 1.97 5.34 20.55
N TYR A 13 2.43 4.99 19.34
CA TYR A 13 1.76 3.99 18.52
C TYR A 13 1.96 2.56 19.05
N SER A 14 3.19 2.17 19.44
CA SER A 14 3.46 0.85 20.03
C SER A 14 2.74 0.61 21.37
N ARG A 15 2.51 1.65 22.20
CA ARG A 15 1.81 1.49 23.48
C ARG A 15 0.32 1.12 23.36
N ARG A 16 -0.32 1.29 22.20
CA ARG A 16 -1.75 0.95 22.01
C ARG A 16 -2.02 -0.49 21.60
N GLN A 17 -0.99 -1.32 21.34
CA GLN A 17 -1.16 -2.74 21.01
C GLN A 17 -0.79 -3.71 22.15
N GLN A 18 -0.46 -3.20 23.35
CA GLN A 18 -0.22 -4.02 24.55
C GLN A 18 -1.30 -3.78 25.61
N LEU A 19 -2.56 -4.09 25.25
CA LEU A 19 -3.61 -4.37 26.23
C LEU A 19 -3.84 -5.88 26.25
N LEU A 20 -3.32 -6.49 27.33
CA LEU A 20 -3.30 -7.92 27.59
C LEU A 20 -4.71 -8.47 27.87
N PRO A 21 -5.05 -9.69 27.39
CA PRO A 21 -5.90 -10.58 28.16
C PRO A 21 -5.05 -11.17 29.31
N GLY A 22 -5.33 -10.78 30.55
CA GLY A 22 -4.58 -11.23 31.72
C GLY A 22 -5.35 -12.25 32.56
N SER A 23 -4.63 -13.25 33.09
CA SER A 23 -5.04 -14.21 34.15
C SER A 23 -6.19 -15.19 33.78
N TRP A 24 -6.32 -16.39 34.34
CA TRP A 24 -5.74 -16.96 35.57
C TRP A 24 -5.17 -18.38 35.32
N PHE A 25 -3.93 -18.63 35.72
CA PHE A 25 -3.41 -19.99 35.88
C PHE A 25 -3.77 -20.46 37.30
N SER A 26 -4.57 -21.53 37.43
CA SER A 26 -5.00 -22.03 38.74
C SER A 26 -3.96 -22.96 39.35
N SER A 27 -3.77 -22.87 40.66
CA SER A 27 -2.74 -23.58 41.40
C SER A 27 -3.22 -24.93 41.96
N GLY A 28 -2.31 -25.90 41.99
CA GLY A 28 -2.28 -26.92 43.03
C GLY A 28 -2.75 -28.33 42.65
N ARG A 29 -1.79 -29.28 42.65
CA ARG A 29 -1.66 -30.27 43.73
C ARG A 29 -0.32 -30.99 43.64
N CYS A 30 0.38 -31.08 44.77
CA CYS A 30 1.48 -32.02 44.96
C CYS A 30 0.90 -33.32 45.53
N VAL A 31 1.19 -34.47 44.92
CA VAL A 31 1.10 -35.78 45.56
C VAL A 31 2.34 -36.55 45.13
N GLY A 32 3.24 -36.82 46.07
CA GLY A 32 4.42 -37.65 45.81
C GLY A 32 4.12 -39.12 46.02
N ARG A 33 4.80 -39.99 45.27
CA ARG A 33 5.09 -41.36 45.73
C ARG A 33 6.46 -41.82 45.23
N VAL A 34 7.19 -42.47 46.13
CA VAL A 34 8.57 -42.94 45.96
C VAL A 34 8.59 -44.23 45.14
N GLY A 35 9.59 -44.40 44.27
CA GLY A 35 9.82 -45.67 43.56
C GLY A 35 11.04 -45.69 42.63
N SER A 36 12.08 -46.43 43.05
CA SER A 36 13.06 -47.17 42.23
C SER A 36 13.87 -46.46 41.12
N SER A 37 15.17 -46.30 41.39
CA SER A 37 16.32 -46.66 40.53
C SER A 37 16.43 -46.16 39.07
N GLN A 38 17.43 -45.30 38.87
CA GLN A 38 18.54 -45.52 37.93
C GLN A 38 18.25 -45.49 36.41
N SER A 39 18.27 -44.28 35.83
CA SER A 39 19.02 -43.99 34.60
C SER A 39 19.44 -42.52 34.57
N TRP A 40 20.63 -42.23 34.03
CA TRP A 40 21.19 -40.88 34.04
C TRP A 40 20.69 -40.03 32.85
N GLU A 41 20.28 -38.81 33.18
CA GLU A 41 20.28 -37.62 32.30
C GLU A 41 19.81 -37.74 30.84
N PRO A 42 18.51 -37.98 30.56
CA PRO A 42 17.91 -37.54 29.30
C PRO A 42 17.33 -36.11 29.38
N ALA A 43 16.86 -35.68 30.57
CA ALA A 43 16.08 -34.44 30.73
C ALA A 43 16.88 -33.15 30.48
N ALA A 44 18.13 -33.08 30.95
CA ALA A 44 18.98 -31.89 30.80
C ALA A 44 19.33 -31.64 29.32
N TRP A 45 19.69 -32.69 28.58
CA TRP A 45 19.99 -32.60 27.16
C TRP A 45 18.77 -32.22 26.32
N VAL A 46 17.57 -32.71 26.66
CA VAL A 46 16.32 -32.28 26.01
C VAL A 46 16.04 -30.79 26.23
N GLN A 47 16.26 -30.28 27.44
CA GLN A 47 16.12 -28.84 27.73
C GLN A 47 17.17 -27.98 27.00
N LEU A 48 18.43 -28.44 26.96
CA LEU A 48 19.51 -27.77 26.22
C LEU A 48 19.23 -27.73 24.71
N LEU A 49 18.81 -28.85 24.11
CA LEU A 49 18.43 -28.93 22.70
C LEU A 49 17.20 -28.05 22.40
N ALA A 50 16.20 -28.02 23.28
CA ALA A 50 15.05 -27.14 23.11
C ALA A 50 15.45 -25.66 23.16
N MET A 51 16.27 -25.23 24.11
CA MET A 51 16.76 -23.84 24.15
C MET A 51 17.63 -23.50 22.94
N LEU A 52 18.50 -24.42 22.50
CA LEU A 52 19.31 -24.25 21.30
C LEU A 52 18.42 -24.07 20.06
N LEU A 53 17.37 -24.88 19.93
CA LEU A 53 16.43 -24.82 18.81
C LEU A 53 15.56 -23.55 18.84
N PHE A 54 15.14 -23.07 20.02
CA PHE A 54 14.50 -21.76 20.14
C PHE A 54 15.43 -20.61 19.78
N LEU A 55 16.71 -20.66 20.19
CA LEU A 55 17.72 -19.66 19.85
C LEU A 55 18.06 -19.66 18.35
N THR A 56 18.21 -20.83 17.73
CA THR A 56 18.52 -20.92 16.29
C THR A 56 17.29 -20.60 15.42
N CYS A 57 16.12 -21.18 15.69
CA CYS A 57 14.90 -20.86 14.94
C CYS A 57 14.44 -19.41 15.16
N GLY A 58 14.48 -18.91 16.40
CA GLY A 58 14.18 -17.51 16.71
C GLY A 58 15.21 -16.56 16.09
N GLY A 59 16.49 -16.91 16.12
CA GLY A 59 17.57 -16.17 15.46
C GLY A 59 17.44 -16.16 13.94
N LEU A 60 17.12 -17.29 13.30
CA LEU A 60 16.87 -17.40 11.86
C LEU A 60 15.61 -16.64 11.44
N TRP A 61 14.52 -16.71 12.22
CA TRP A 61 13.31 -15.92 11.98
C TRP A 61 13.61 -14.42 12.11
N TYR A 62 14.29 -14.00 13.16
CA TYR A 62 14.68 -12.61 13.37
C TYR A 62 15.61 -12.12 12.25
N TYR A 63 16.63 -12.90 11.88
CA TYR A 63 17.60 -12.57 10.85
C TYR A 63 16.98 -12.51 9.45
N SER A 64 16.13 -13.48 9.08
CA SER A 64 15.38 -13.44 7.81
C SER A 64 14.38 -12.29 7.75
N THR A 65 13.75 -11.95 8.89
CA THR A 65 12.93 -10.74 9.01
C THR A 65 13.78 -9.49 8.81
N CYS A 66 14.90 -9.34 9.54
CA CYS A 66 15.80 -8.21 9.40
C CYS A 66 16.41 -8.09 8.00
N LEU A 67 16.72 -9.20 7.30
CA LEU A 67 17.18 -9.18 5.91
C LEU A 67 16.09 -8.71 4.95
N ARG A 68 14.84 -9.18 5.10
CA ARG A 68 13.69 -8.65 4.34
C ARG A 68 13.52 -7.14 4.52
N TRP A 69 13.76 -6.63 5.73
CA TRP A 69 13.72 -5.20 6.02
C TRP A 69 14.97 -4.46 5.51
N LYS A 70 16.12 -5.12 5.34
CA LYS A 70 17.35 -4.50 4.81
C LYS A 70 17.34 -4.36 3.28
N SER A 71 16.58 -5.20 2.58
CA SER A 71 16.40 -5.12 1.11
C SER A 71 15.52 -3.95 0.65
N PHE A 72 14.75 -3.34 1.57
CA PHE A 72 14.05 -2.08 1.32
C PHE A 72 14.71 -0.98 2.13
N GLU A 73 15.32 0.01 1.47
CA GLU A 73 15.52 1.31 2.11
C GLU A 73 14.16 1.79 2.63
N ASP A 74 14.12 2.19 3.90
CA ASP A 74 12.91 2.68 4.58
C ASP A 74 12.17 3.63 3.63
N PRO A 75 10.88 3.42 3.29
CA PRO A 75 10.23 4.14 2.18
C PRO A 75 10.20 5.66 2.36
N LEU A 76 10.47 6.13 3.59
CA LEU A 76 10.54 7.53 3.99
C LEU A 76 11.99 8.07 4.09
N ALA A 77 13.01 7.25 3.87
CA ALA A 77 14.41 7.65 3.95
C ALA A 77 14.86 8.43 2.70
N GLY A 78 15.57 9.55 2.96
CA GLY A 78 16.12 10.43 1.93
C GLY A 78 15.11 11.42 1.33
N LEU A 79 13.88 11.51 1.85
CA LEU A 79 12.87 12.44 1.35
C LEU A 79 13.23 13.90 1.60
N THR A 80 13.19 14.72 0.56
CA THR A 80 13.44 16.16 0.66
C THR A 80 12.15 16.94 0.90
N PHE A 81 12.07 17.66 2.01
CA PHE A 81 10.90 18.48 2.37
C PHE A 81 11.18 19.97 2.16
N VAL A 82 10.20 20.69 1.60
CA VAL A 82 10.31 22.11 1.23
C VAL A 82 9.13 22.91 1.79
N GLN A 83 9.34 24.18 2.13
CA GLN A 83 8.25 25.14 2.34
C GLN A 83 7.88 25.76 0.98
N GLY A 84 6.83 25.26 0.35
CA GLY A 84 6.33 25.77 -0.94
C GLY A 84 5.16 26.75 -0.79
N GLY A 85 5.04 27.67 -1.77
CA GLY A 85 3.89 28.56 -1.92
C GLY A 85 2.63 27.85 -2.43
N ARG A 86 1.47 28.54 -2.47
CA ARG A 86 0.19 27.91 -2.89
C ARG A 86 0.22 27.37 -4.33
N GLY A 87 0.83 28.08 -5.28
CA GLY A 87 0.92 27.66 -6.69
C GLY A 87 1.83 26.44 -6.89
N GLU A 88 2.96 26.40 -6.19
CA GLU A 88 3.85 25.24 -6.14
C GLU A 88 3.16 24.03 -5.50
N LEU A 89 2.31 24.25 -4.50
CA LEU A 89 1.48 23.22 -3.88
C LEU A 89 0.50 22.60 -4.91
N HIS A 90 -0.20 23.43 -5.67
CA HIS A 90 -1.17 22.98 -6.68
C HIS A 90 -0.49 22.15 -7.77
N SER A 91 0.57 22.69 -8.38
CA SER A 91 1.35 22.00 -9.42
C SER A 91 1.97 20.69 -8.91
N PHE A 92 2.53 20.67 -7.70
CA PHE A 92 3.04 19.45 -7.08
C PHE A 92 1.96 18.36 -6.91
N ARG A 93 0.77 18.75 -6.44
CA ARG A 93 -0.36 17.84 -6.20
C ARG A 93 -0.90 17.25 -7.50
N GLU A 94 -1.12 18.11 -8.49
CA GLU A 94 -1.55 17.72 -9.84
C GLU A 94 -0.53 16.79 -10.51
N GLN A 95 0.76 17.16 -10.48
CA GLN A 95 1.85 16.33 -11.00
C GLN A 95 1.93 14.99 -10.29
N THR A 96 1.78 14.97 -8.95
CA THR A 96 1.79 13.72 -8.17
C THR A 96 0.62 12.81 -8.55
N VAL A 97 -0.59 13.34 -8.73
CA VAL A 97 -1.74 12.55 -9.17
C VAL A 97 -1.50 11.98 -10.57
N ASN A 98 -1.18 12.83 -11.54
CA ASN A 98 -1.10 12.46 -12.95
C ASN A 98 0.11 11.56 -13.26
N GLU A 99 1.27 11.79 -12.62
CA GLU A 99 2.51 11.08 -12.93
C GLU A 99 2.83 9.89 -12.02
N ILE A 100 2.13 9.74 -10.88
CA ILE A 100 2.43 8.70 -9.87
C ILE A 100 1.15 7.95 -9.46
N VAL A 101 0.12 8.64 -8.97
CA VAL A 101 -1.07 7.98 -8.39
C VAL A 101 -1.90 7.28 -9.46
N ASP A 102 -2.21 7.95 -10.57
CA ASP A 102 -3.06 7.40 -11.62
C ASP A 102 -2.39 6.25 -12.39
N PRO A 103 -1.09 6.33 -12.76
CA PRO A 103 -0.34 5.18 -13.26
C PRO A 103 -0.35 4.01 -12.27
N ALA A 104 -0.12 4.24 -10.97
CA ALA A 104 -0.12 3.16 -9.97
C ALA A 104 -1.50 2.50 -9.82
N LEU A 105 -2.59 3.28 -9.83
CA LEU A 105 -3.95 2.76 -9.80
C LEU A 105 -4.31 1.97 -11.06
N LEU A 106 -3.78 2.35 -12.22
CA LEU A 106 -3.97 1.63 -13.48
C LEU A 106 -3.21 0.30 -13.48
N GLU A 107 -1.97 0.27 -12.98
CA GLU A 107 -1.20 -0.96 -12.83
C GLU A 107 -1.82 -1.91 -11.78
N LEU A 108 -2.35 -1.40 -10.66
CA LEU A 108 -3.08 -2.23 -9.68
C LEU A 108 -4.33 -2.89 -10.27
N LYS A 109 -5.10 -2.19 -11.13
CA LYS A 109 -6.26 -2.78 -11.81
C LYS A 109 -5.89 -3.96 -12.73
N ARG A 110 -4.68 -3.97 -13.29
CA ARG A 110 -4.18 -5.10 -14.09
C ARG A 110 -3.84 -6.33 -13.24
N LEU A 111 -3.54 -6.15 -11.94
CA LEU A 111 -3.39 -7.26 -10.98
C LEU A 111 -4.74 -7.83 -10.54
N GLU A 112 -5.76 -6.98 -10.38
CA GLU A 112 -7.13 -7.42 -10.00
C GLU A 112 -7.84 -8.21 -11.12
N ALA A 113 -7.53 -7.89 -12.38
CA ALA A 113 -8.08 -8.55 -13.56
C ALA A 113 -6.94 -8.95 -14.54
N PRO A 114 -6.19 -10.03 -14.26
CA PRO A 114 -5.23 -10.57 -15.22
C PRO A 114 -5.97 -11.00 -16.49
N GLU A 115 -5.40 -10.68 -17.65
CA GLU A 115 -5.97 -11.13 -18.92
C GLU A 115 -5.86 -12.66 -19.01
N LYS A 116 -6.86 -13.32 -19.60
CA LYS A 116 -6.86 -14.79 -19.71
C LYS A 116 -5.69 -15.23 -20.59
N GLY A 117 -4.72 -15.92 -20.00
CA GLY A 117 -3.47 -16.30 -20.66
C GLY A 117 -2.30 -15.34 -20.41
N ALA A 118 -2.40 -14.43 -19.44
CA ALA A 118 -1.26 -13.64 -18.99
C ALA A 118 -0.25 -14.52 -18.23
N ASP A 119 0.90 -14.76 -18.86
CA ASP A 119 2.01 -15.52 -18.28
C ASP A 119 2.63 -14.82 -17.05
N GLY A 120 3.47 -15.55 -16.31
CA GLY A 120 4.14 -15.09 -15.08
C GLY A 120 4.86 -13.74 -15.20
N GLN A 121 5.25 -13.34 -16.41
CA GLN A 121 5.86 -12.04 -16.72
C GLN A 121 4.97 -10.83 -16.37
N GLN A 122 3.64 -10.95 -16.39
CA GLN A 122 2.76 -9.79 -16.11
C GLN A 122 2.96 -9.24 -14.68
N GLY A 123 3.23 -10.11 -13.71
CA GLY A 123 3.52 -9.71 -12.33
C GLY A 123 4.85 -8.96 -12.22
N GLU A 124 5.91 -9.50 -12.83
CA GLU A 124 7.23 -8.88 -12.83
C GLU A 124 7.25 -7.53 -13.57
N GLU A 125 6.56 -7.42 -14.71
CA GLU A 125 6.38 -6.16 -15.42
C GLU A 125 5.66 -5.11 -14.55
N THR A 126 4.52 -5.48 -13.98
CA THR A 126 3.72 -4.59 -13.13
C THR A 126 4.55 -4.10 -11.94
N ARG A 127 5.26 -5.01 -11.27
CA ARG A 127 6.20 -4.72 -10.19
C ARG A 127 7.30 -3.75 -10.62
N ASN A 128 7.94 -4.00 -11.76
CA ASN A 128 9.00 -3.15 -12.30
C ASN A 128 8.50 -1.73 -12.66
N ARG A 129 7.25 -1.59 -13.09
CA ARG A 129 6.61 -0.29 -13.31
C ARG A 129 6.32 0.43 -11.99
N ILE A 130 5.76 -0.25 -11.00
CA ILE A 130 5.54 0.32 -9.65
C ILE A 130 6.86 0.75 -8.99
N LEU A 131 7.93 -0.04 -9.12
CA LEU A 131 9.26 0.31 -8.61
C LEU A 131 9.85 1.56 -9.30
N LYS A 132 9.56 1.80 -10.59
CA LYS A 132 9.90 3.07 -11.26
C LYS A 132 9.14 4.25 -10.66
N LEU A 133 7.85 4.07 -10.33
CA LEU A 133 7.04 5.09 -9.66
C LEU A 133 7.54 5.38 -8.23
N ILE A 134 7.92 4.37 -7.45
CA ILE A 134 8.54 4.55 -6.11
C ILE A 134 9.85 5.35 -6.23
N LYS A 135 10.74 4.98 -7.17
CA LYS A 135 12.01 5.69 -7.40
C LYS A 135 11.78 7.14 -7.84
N LYS A 136 10.72 7.41 -8.61
CA LYS A 136 10.31 8.77 -8.99
C LYS A 136 9.79 9.56 -7.79
N ALA A 137 8.89 8.97 -7.01
CA ALA A 137 8.30 9.59 -5.82
C ALA A 137 9.37 9.95 -4.77
N ARG A 138 10.33 9.06 -4.50
CA ARG A 138 11.43 9.33 -3.54
C ARG A 138 12.37 10.46 -3.96
N ARG A 139 12.39 10.86 -5.24
CA ARG A 139 13.19 11.99 -5.76
C ARG A 139 12.43 13.33 -5.75
N ALA A 140 11.14 13.33 -5.41
CA ALA A 140 10.34 14.54 -5.40
C ALA A 140 10.72 15.48 -4.24
N ARG A 141 10.58 16.78 -4.48
CA ARG A 141 10.62 17.81 -3.43
C ARG A 141 9.23 17.95 -2.86
N ILE A 142 9.02 17.50 -1.63
CA ILE A 142 7.68 17.35 -1.03
C ILE A 142 7.35 18.58 -0.19
N PRO A 143 6.24 19.29 -0.47
CA PRO A 143 5.78 20.35 0.41
C PRO A 143 5.42 19.83 1.81
N LEU A 144 5.90 20.50 2.85
CA LEU A 144 5.68 20.09 4.25
C LEU A 144 4.19 19.89 4.62
N ARG A 145 3.28 20.64 3.98
CA ARG A 145 1.82 20.53 4.19
C ARG A 145 1.24 19.17 3.78
N ASP A 146 1.81 18.56 2.74
CA ASP A 146 1.31 17.32 2.14
C ASP A 146 2.08 16.07 2.62
N LYS A 147 3.04 16.25 3.54
CA LYS A 147 3.92 15.20 4.08
C LYS A 147 3.15 13.92 4.46
N LYS A 148 2.05 14.03 5.21
CA LYS A 148 1.29 12.87 5.72
C LYS A 148 0.68 12.05 4.58
N GLN A 149 0.11 12.71 3.59
CA GLN A 149 -0.53 12.11 2.42
C GLN A 149 0.52 11.56 1.45
N TYR A 150 1.67 12.23 1.33
CA TYR A 150 2.81 11.70 0.56
C TYR A 150 3.43 10.45 1.21
N HIS A 151 3.45 10.36 2.54
CA HIS A 151 3.82 9.12 3.22
C HIS A 151 2.79 8.01 2.92
N GLN A 152 1.48 8.31 2.96
CA GLN A 152 0.43 7.34 2.59
C GLN A 152 0.55 6.86 1.14
N LEU A 153 0.94 7.74 0.21
CA LEU A 153 1.26 7.42 -1.18
C LEU A 153 2.41 6.42 -1.25
N LEU A 154 3.55 6.72 -0.62
CA LEU A 154 4.73 5.84 -0.64
C LEU A 154 4.43 4.46 -0.05
N PHE A 155 3.70 4.38 1.07
CA PHE A 155 3.26 3.10 1.62
C PHE A 155 2.28 2.36 0.69
N GLY A 156 1.36 3.07 0.02
CA GLY A 156 0.47 2.47 -0.97
C GLY A 156 1.20 1.91 -2.18
N LEU A 157 2.27 2.59 -2.65
CA LEU A 157 3.12 2.07 -3.73
C LEU A 157 3.92 0.84 -3.30
N VAL A 158 4.44 0.79 -2.07
CA VAL A 158 5.13 -0.40 -1.54
C VAL A 158 4.16 -1.57 -1.40
N GLU A 159 2.96 -1.35 -0.84
CA GLU A 159 1.91 -2.39 -0.78
C GLU A 159 1.50 -2.88 -2.18
N ALA A 160 1.56 -2.02 -3.20
CA ALA A 160 1.31 -2.38 -4.60
C ALA A 160 2.44 -3.24 -5.21
N SER A 161 3.71 -2.92 -4.96
CA SER A 161 4.83 -3.78 -5.41
C SER A 161 4.81 -5.13 -4.69
N ASP A 162 4.47 -5.13 -3.41
CA ASP A 162 4.29 -6.33 -2.58
C ASP A 162 3.16 -7.23 -3.07
N ALA A 163 2.10 -6.68 -3.67
CA ALA A 163 1.02 -7.43 -4.30
C ALA A 163 1.49 -8.06 -5.63
N ALA A 164 2.17 -7.27 -6.47
CA ALA A 164 2.74 -7.76 -7.72
C ALA A 164 3.79 -8.88 -7.50
N ASP A 165 4.60 -8.78 -6.45
CA ASP A 165 5.56 -9.83 -6.05
C ASP A 165 4.85 -11.12 -5.62
N LEU A 166 3.79 -11.05 -4.81
CA LEU A 166 2.99 -12.24 -4.43
C LEU A 166 2.29 -12.91 -5.63
N MET A 167 1.86 -12.12 -6.62
CA MET A 167 1.28 -12.65 -7.86
C MET A 167 2.36 -13.29 -8.77
N GLY A 168 3.58 -12.75 -8.76
CA GLY A 168 4.74 -13.41 -9.35
C GLY A 168 5.01 -14.76 -8.68
N GLU A 169 5.07 -14.79 -7.34
CA GLU A 169 5.29 -16.00 -6.54
C GLU A 169 4.19 -17.07 -6.78
N SER A 170 2.91 -16.68 -6.91
CA SER A 170 1.83 -17.64 -7.19
C SER A 170 1.97 -18.34 -8.54
N ASN A 171 2.48 -17.64 -9.55
CA ASN A 171 2.68 -18.18 -10.90
C ASN A 171 3.85 -19.16 -11.01
N HIS A 172 4.71 -19.23 -9.96
CA HIS A 172 5.84 -20.16 -9.85
C HIS A 172 5.59 -21.25 -8.78
N SER A 173 4.34 -21.44 -8.34
CA SER A 173 3.97 -22.42 -7.31
C SER A 173 3.25 -23.61 -7.93
N ASP A 174 3.90 -24.78 -7.92
CA ASP A 174 3.31 -26.05 -8.38
C ASP A 174 2.17 -26.56 -7.48
N ASP A 175 2.10 -26.07 -6.24
CA ASP A 175 1.02 -26.37 -5.29
C ASP A 175 -0.13 -25.36 -5.46
N GLU A 176 -1.28 -25.87 -5.93
CA GLU A 176 -2.52 -25.10 -6.15
C GLU A 176 -3.09 -24.47 -4.86
N LEU A 177 -2.97 -25.12 -3.69
CA LEU A 177 -3.45 -24.54 -2.42
C LEU A 177 -2.58 -23.35 -2.01
N LYS A 178 -1.26 -23.47 -2.20
CA LYS A 178 -0.31 -22.39 -1.95
C LYS A 178 -0.49 -21.25 -2.96
N LYS A 179 -0.73 -21.56 -4.24
CA LYS A 179 -1.01 -20.60 -5.32
C LYS A 179 -2.26 -19.78 -5.03
N GLU A 180 -3.39 -20.41 -4.69
CA GLU A 180 -4.62 -19.71 -4.30
C GLU A 180 -4.41 -18.83 -3.07
N ALA A 181 -3.70 -19.32 -2.05
CA ALA A 181 -3.38 -18.54 -0.84
C ALA A 181 -2.45 -17.33 -1.13
N LEU A 182 -1.59 -17.41 -2.15
CA LEU A 182 -0.76 -16.30 -2.61
C LEU A 182 -1.56 -15.28 -3.44
N LEU A 183 -2.46 -15.74 -4.31
CA LEU A 183 -3.37 -14.89 -5.09
C LEU A 183 -4.30 -14.09 -4.19
N GLU A 184 -4.93 -14.72 -3.20
CA GLU A 184 -5.82 -14.04 -2.25
C GLU A 184 -5.04 -13.01 -1.40
N ARG A 185 -3.82 -13.33 -0.97
CA ARG A 185 -2.94 -12.36 -0.28
C ARG A 185 -2.51 -11.20 -1.17
N SER A 186 -2.24 -11.47 -2.45
CA SER A 186 -1.94 -10.44 -3.46
C SER A 186 -3.12 -9.50 -3.61
N ARG A 187 -4.32 -10.04 -3.86
CA ARG A 187 -5.58 -9.28 -3.97
C ARG A 187 -5.84 -8.41 -2.75
N GLN A 188 -5.79 -8.98 -1.54
CA GLN A 188 -5.98 -8.22 -0.31
C GLN A 188 -4.95 -7.09 -0.11
N ARG A 189 -3.73 -7.20 -0.68
CA ARG A 189 -2.74 -6.11 -0.68
C ARG A 189 -3.01 -5.09 -1.77
N ALA A 190 -3.38 -5.52 -2.98
CA ALA A 190 -3.78 -4.66 -4.08
C ALA A 190 -4.98 -3.77 -3.70
N GLU A 191 -6.02 -4.34 -3.08
CA GLU A 191 -7.20 -3.60 -2.62
C GLU A 191 -6.85 -2.55 -1.54
N ARG A 192 -5.95 -2.90 -0.59
CA ARG A 192 -5.43 -1.97 0.43
C ARG A 192 -4.60 -0.85 -0.18
N ALA A 193 -3.69 -1.17 -1.08
CA ALA A 193 -2.88 -0.20 -1.83
C ALA A 193 -3.77 0.75 -2.63
N ALA A 194 -4.73 0.21 -3.40
CA ALA A 194 -5.70 0.99 -4.17
C ALA A 194 -6.54 1.90 -3.26
N GLY A 195 -6.95 1.41 -2.08
CA GLY A 195 -7.64 2.21 -1.07
C GLY A 195 -6.83 3.42 -0.61
N ARG A 196 -5.55 3.23 -0.24
CA ARG A 196 -4.64 4.33 0.14
C ARG A 196 -4.43 5.32 -1.02
N LEU A 197 -4.16 4.83 -2.22
CA LEU A 197 -3.91 5.65 -3.41
C LEU A 197 -5.15 6.48 -3.79
N LYS A 198 -6.36 5.90 -3.73
CA LYS A 198 -7.63 6.63 -3.92
C LYS A 198 -7.84 7.71 -2.86
N GLN A 199 -7.50 7.46 -1.59
CA GLN A 199 -7.58 8.49 -0.54
C GLN A 199 -6.64 9.66 -0.81
N VAL A 200 -5.39 9.39 -1.23
CA VAL A 200 -4.42 10.42 -1.61
C VAL A 200 -4.90 11.20 -2.84
N LYS A 201 -5.38 10.52 -3.89
CA LYS A 201 -5.97 11.16 -5.07
C LYS A 201 -7.09 12.12 -4.69
N ASN A 202 -8.06 11.65 -3.90
CA ASN A 202 -9.19 12.44 -3.46
C ASN A 202 -8.76 13.65 -2.62
N TYR A 203 -7.75 13.50 -1.75
CA TYR A 203 -7.22 14.61 -0.97
C TYR A 203 -6.58 15.68 -1.86
N PHE A 204 -5.71 15.28 -2.79
CA PHE A 204 -5.06 16.22 -3.70
C PHE A 204 -6.08 16.89 -4.62
N GLN A 205 -6.98 16.14 -5.26
CA GLN A 205 -7.98 16.68 -6.19
C GLN A 205 -9.04 17.57 -5.53
N LYS A 206 -9.48 17.27 -4.31
CA LYS A 206 -10.46 18.10 -3.58
C LYS A 206 -9.99 19.56 -3.46
N ASP A 207 -8.71 19.75 -3.17
CA ASP A 207 -8.14 21.07 -3.02
C ASP A 207 -7.94 21.77 -4.38
N LEU A 208 -7.57 21.05 -5.47
CA LEU A 208 -7.49 21.61 -6.83
C LEU A 208 -8.83 22.21 -7.27
N CYS A 209 -9.92 21.46 -7.07
CA CYS A 209 -11.27 21.93 -7.39
C CYS A 209 -11.74 23.10 -6.50
N SER A 210 -11.20 23.25 -5.30
CA SER A 210 -11.53 24.36 -4.38
C SER A 210 -10.83 25.68 -4.72
N SER A 211 -9.79 25.66 -5.56
CA SER A 211 -9.02 26.84 -5.96
C SER A 211 -9.47 27.53 -7.25
N MET A 212 -10.50 27.01 -7.93
CA MET A 212 -11.21 27.75 -8.98
C MET A 212 -11.96 28.93 -8.35
N PRO A 213 -11.65 30.19 -8.67
CA PRO A 213 -12.46 31.31 -8.22
C PRO A 213 -13.86 31.20 -8.86
N SER A 214 -14.90 31.39 -8.06
CA SER A 214 -16.30 31.36 -8.53
C SER A 214 -16.70 32.63 -9.31
N ASP A 215 -15.80 33.16 -10.13
CA ASP A 215 -15.98 34.37 -10.92
C ASP A 215 -16.60 34.06 -12.29
N SER A 216 -17.84 33.57 -12.24
CA SER A 216 -18.77 33.65 -13.37
C SER A 216 -20.19 33.95 -12.90
N LYS A 217 -20.34 35.04 -12.14
CA LYS A 217 -21.61 35.80 -12.08
C LYS A 217 -21.83 36.54 -13.41
N ILE A 218 -22.00 35.77 -14.49
CA ILE A 218 -22.70 36.25 -15.69
C ILE A 218 -24.11 35.69 -15.55
N GLY A 219 -25.06 36.55 -15.19
CA GLY A 219 -26.47 36.17 -15.09
C GLY A 219 -27.05 35.80 -16.45
N PRO A 220 -28.21 35.14 -16.50
CA PRO A 220 -28.86 34.81 -17.76
C PRO A 220 -29.41 36.09 -18.41
N THR A 221 -28.62 36.70 -19.31
CA THR A 221 -29.13 37.74 -20.20
C THR A 221 -30.02 37.08 -21.25
N ILE A 222 -31.32 37.06 -20.96
CA ILE A 222 -32.36 36.72 -21.92
C ILE A 222 -32.27 37.73 -23.08
N SER A 223 -32.05 37.25 -24.30
CA SER A 223 -32.19 38.01 -25.54
C SER A 223 -33.12 37.22 -26.46
N THR A 224 -34.33 37.75 -26.64
CA THR A 224 -35.47 37.09 -27.29
C THR A 224 -35.59 37.52 -28.76
N GLY A 225 -35.99 36.59 -29.64
CA GLY A 225 -36.24 36.80 -31.08
C GLY A 225 -34.96 36.70 -31.95
N CYS A 226 -34.95 36.24 -33.21
CA CYS A 226 -35.98 35.76 -34.15
C CYS A 226 -35.26 34.91 -35.25
N ASP A 227 -35.86 34.00 -36.03
CA ASP A 227 -37.26 33.55 -36.12
C ASP A 227 -37.39 32.10 -36.66
N ALA A 228 -38.64 31.66 -36.86
CA ALA A 228 -39.19 30.58 -37.68
C ALA A 228 -38.29 29.56 -38.44
N LEU A 229 -38.54 28.30 -38.09
CA LEU A 229 -38.61 27.10 -38.96
C LEU A 229 -39.11 27.38 -40.40
N PRO A 230 -38.67 26.60 -41.43
CA PRO A 230 -39.20 25.24 -41.56
C PRO A 230 -38.24 24.13 -42.01
N ARG A 231 -38.66 22.90 -41.66
CA ARG A 231 -38.22 21.64 -42.26
C ARG A 231 -38.43 21.69 -43.79
N SER A 232 -37.46 21.17 -44.54
CA SER A 232 -37.68 20.67 -45.90
C SER A 232 -37.58 19.16 -45.90
N SER A 233 -38.67 18.50 -46.31
CA SER A 233 -38.74 17.08 -46.61
C SER A 233 -39.06 16.94 -48.10
N VAL A 234 -38.21 16.28 -48.87
CA VAL A 234 -38.49 15.83 -50.24
C VAL A 234 -37.87 14.44 -50.43
N ASP A 235 -38.61 13.59 -51.12
CA ASP A 235 -38.48 12.13 -51.14
C ASP A 235 -37.46 11.55 -52.15
N ASP A 236 -37.34 10.23 -52.11
CA ASP A 236 -36.76 9.33 -53.11
C ASP A 236 -36.98 9.74 -54.57
N THR A 237 -35.99 9.48 -55.43
CA THR A 237 -36.23 8.88 -56.76
C THR A 237 -34.96 8.34 -57.43
N GLY A 238 -35.06 7.10 -57.95
CA GLY A 238 -34.45 6.73 -59.24
C GLY A 238 -33.01 6.20 -59.25
N MET A 239 -32.87 4.87 -59.32
CA MET A 239 -31.69 4.17 -59.86
C MET A 239 -31.52 4.39 -61.38
N PRO A 240 -30.34 4.09 -61.95
CA PRO A 240 -30.21 3.38 -63.22
C PRO A 240 -30.39 1.86 -63.05
#